data_AF-A0A7S3N326-F1
#
_entry.id   AF-A0A7S3N326-F1
#
_cell.length_a   1.000
_cell.length_b   1.000
_cell.length_c   1.000
_cell.angle_alpha   90.00
_cell.angle_beta   90.00
_cell.angle_gamma   90.00
#
_symmetry.space_group_name_H-M   'P 1'
#
loop_
_entity.id
_entity.type
_entity.pdbx_description
1 polymer ?
#
loop_
_entity_poly.entity_id
_entity_poly.type
_entity_poly.pdbx_seq_one_letter_code
_entity_poly.pdbx_strand_id
1 'polypeptide(L)'
;MNHDHSMVAFTVDIMNNERCTAGVKNMETGKLHEFKAHNVSQIEFFGGKPGHDFVYTVEMNESNRPFKVVRTSLNTGKSIPVFVDDDPTHYVDLTVSKDKKFLFINSGTKEDCEVWCTRAFPEDTVEEQEND
;
A
#
# COMPACT_ATOMS: atom_id res chain seq x y z
N MET A 1 -3.61 9.14 -5.19
CA MET A 1 -3.94 10.26 -4.27
C MET A 1 -4.89 9.74 -3.21
N ASN A 2 -4.85 10.30 -2.00
CA ASN A 2 -5.84 9.97 -0.96
C ASN A 2 -7.23 10.52 -1.33
N HIS A 3 -8.24 10.32 -0.47
CA HIS A 3 -9.63 10.61 -0.81
C HIS A 3 -9.91 12.10 -1.16
N ASP A 4 -9.32 13.03 -0.41
CA ASP A 4 -9.49 14.48 -0.58
C ASP A 4 -8.44 15.14 -1.48
N HIS A 5 -7.52 14.34 -2.04
CA HIS A 5 -6.42 14.77 -2.90
C HIS A 5 -5.38 15.67 -2.21
N SER A 6 -5.41 15.81 -0.89
CA SER A 6 -4.39 16.54 -0.13
C SER A 6 -3.05 15.80 -0.11
N MET A 7 -3.02 14.49 -0.37
CA MET A 7 -1.81 13.68 -0.41
C MET A 7 -1.64 12.89 -1.72
N VAL A 8 -0.40 12.85 -2.19
CA VAL A 8 0.05 12.04 -3.33
C VAL A 8 1.05 10.99 -2.83
N ALA A 9 0.80 9.73 -3.18
CA ALA A 9 1.76 8.65 -3.03
C ALA A 9 2.55 8.52 -4.33
N PHE A 10 3.84 8.24 -4.23
CA PHE A 10 4.72 8.11 -5.37
C PHE A 10 5.79 7.05 -5.11
N THR A 11 6.35 6.54 -6.20
CA THR A 11 7.56 5.71 -6.20
C THR A 11 8.66 6.43 -6.97
N VAL A 12 9.91 6.21 -6.56
CA VAL A 12 11.10 6.67 -7.28
C VAL A 12 12.14 5.57 -7.33
N ASP A 13 12.64 5.27 -8.53
CA ASP A 13 13.83 4.46 -8.73
C ASP A 13 15.04 5.38 -8.91
N ILE A 14 15.96 5.34 -7.95
CA ILE A 14 17.19 6.14 -7.94
C ILE A 14 18.36 5.33 -8.50
N MET A 15 18.29 4.01 -8.39
CA MET A 15 19.42 3.11 -8.67
C MET A 15 19.29 2.42 -10.03
N ASN A 16 18.19 2.64 -10.75
CA ASN A 16 17.87 2.02 -12.03
C ASN A 16 17.89 0.48 -11.93
N ASN A 17 17.27 -0.05 -10.88
CA ASN A 17 17.20 -1.48 -10.60
C ASN A 17 15.76 -1.95 -10.31
N GLU A 18 14.78 -1.09 -10.60
CA GLU A 18 13.34 -1.29 -10.41
C GLU A 18 12.92 -1.47 -8.94
N ARG A 19 13.86 -1.33 -7.98
CA ARG A 19 13.57 -1.32 -6.54
C ARG A 19 13.28 0.10 -6.11
N CYS A 20 12.02 0.48 -6.23
CA CYS A 20 11.63 1.84 -5.91
C CYS A 20 11.64 2.11 -4.40
N THR A 21 11.82 3.38 -4.06
CA THR A 21 11.43 3.92 -2.76
C THR A 21 10.05 4.56 -2.90
N ALA A 22 9.09 4.14 -2.08
CA ALA A 22 7.80 4.80 -1.97
C ALA A 22 7.82 5.90 -0.91
N GLY A 23 7.05 6.96 -1.18
CA GLY A 23 6.84 8.08 -0.27
C GLY A 23 5.47 8.71 -0.46
N VAL A 24 5.13 9.60 0.47
CA VAL A 24 3.89 10.40 0.41
C VAL A 24 4.25 11.88 0.53
N LYS A 25 3.60 12.72 -0.28
CA LYS A 25 3.75 14.17 -0.27
C LYS A 25 2.41 14.81 0.04
N ASN A 26 2.40 15.73 1.01
CA ASN A 26 1.27 16.62 1.24
C ASN A 26 1.33 17.75 0.19
N MET A 27 0.26 17.89 -0.58
CA MET A 27 0.19 18.79 -1.73
C MET A 27 -0.15 20.22 -1.36
N GLU A 28 -0.75 20.45 -0.20
CA GLU A 28 -1.05 21.79 0.31
C GLU A 28 0.21 22.48 0.83
N THR A 29 1.02 21.75 1.59
CA THR A 29 2.24 22.25 2.23
C THR A 29 3.50 22.04 1.38
N GLY A 30 3.43 21.15 0.38
CA GLY A 30 4.58 20.74 -0.43
C GLY A 30 5.60 19.87 0.31
N LYS A 31 5.34 19.48 1.56
CA LYS A 31 6.26 18.70 2.39
C LYS A 31 6.07 17.19 2.19
N LEU A 32 7.15 16.43 2.36
CA LEU A 32 7.09 14.98 2.44
C LEU A 32 6.53 14.54 3.80
N HIS A 33 5.69 13.52 3.78
CA HIS A 33 5.30 12.76 4.96
C HIS A 33 6.48 11.91 5.45
N GLU A 34 6.50 11.53 6.73
CA GLU A 34 7.58 10.71 7.30
C GLU A 34 7.59 9.27 6.79
N PHE A 35 6.45 8.81 6.25
CA PHE A 35 6.32 7.48 5.66
C PHE A 35 7.33 7.27 4.53
N LYS A 36 8.03 6.15 4.59
CA LYS A 36 8.97 5.70 3.58
C LYS A 36 9.01 4.18 3.55
N ALA A 37 8.95 3.60 2.36
CA ALA A 37 9.16 2.16 2.15
C ALA A 37 10.18 1.95 1.03
N HIS A 38 11.03 0.93 1.18
CA HIS A 38 12.09 0.59 0.24
C HIS A 38 11.82 -0.77 -0.39
N ASN A 39 12.41 -1.05 -1.56
CA ASN A 39 12.20 -2.30 -2.31
C ASN A 39 10.71 -2.58 -2.58
N VAL A 40 10.00 -1.58 -3.07
CA VAL A 40 8.59 -1.72 -3.45
C VAL A 40 8.41 -1.54 -4.94
N SER A 41 7.48 -2.29 -5.53
CA SER A 41 7.06 -2.11 -6.93
C SER A 41 5.88 -1.15 -7.07
N GLN A 42 5.06 -1.02 -6.02
CA GLN A 42 3.82 -0.25 -6.07
C GLN A 42 3.44 0.33 -4.71
N ILE A 43 2.68 1.44 -4.74
CA ILE A 43 1.99 2.03 -3.59
C ILE A 43 0.58 2.51 -4.00
N GLU A 44 -0.43 2.28 -3.16
CA GLU A 44 -1.78 2.85 -3.32
C GLU A 44 -2.36 3.35 -1.99
N PHE A 45 -3.25 4.33 -2.07
CA PHE A 45 -4.12 4.71 -0.95
C PHE A 45 -5.38 3.86 -0.96
N PHE A 46 -5.76 3.31 0.19
CA PHE A 46 -7.03 2.60 0.32
C PHE A 46 -7.55 2.59 1.77
N GLY A 47 -8.85 2.86 1.94
CA GLY A 47 -9.47 2.97 3.27
C GLY A 47 -9.02 4.21 4.05
N GLY A 48 -9.33 4.21 5.34
CA GLY A 48 -9.07 5.35 6.23
C GLY A 48 -10.15 6.43 6.21
N LYS A 49 -9.94 7.44 7.06
CA LYS A 49 -10.74 8.68 7.13
C LYS A 49 -9.80 9.88 7.02
N PRO A 50 -10.28 11.11 6.75
CA PRO A 50 -9.41 12.28 6.72
C PRO A 50 -8.50 12.36 7.96
N GLY A 51 -7.19 12.49 7.75
CA GLY A 51 -6.17 12.48 8.80
C GLY A 51 -5.70 11.09 9.28
N HIS A 52 -6.34 10.00 8.82
CA HIS A 52 -6.02 8.61 9.18
C HIS A 52 -5.97 7.73 7.93
N ASP A 53 -5.23 8.20 6.92
CA ASP A 53 -5.03 7.46 5.67
C ASP A 53 -4.16 6.22 5.87
N PHE A 54 -4.44 5.19 5.08
CA PHE A 54 -3.56 4.03 4.92
C PHE A 54 -2.96 4.02 3.53
N VAL A 55 -1.72 3.51 3.46
CA VAL A 55 -1.08 3.15 2.20
C VAL A 55 -0.82 1.64 2.17
N TYR A 56 -0.93 1.07 0.99
CA TYR A 56 -0.62 -0.32 0.71
C TYR A 56 0.57 -0.35 -0.24
N THR A 57 1.62 -1.08 0.12
CA THR A 57 2.80 -1.27 -0.73
C THR A 57 2.96 -2.71 -1.12
N VAL A 58 3.45 -2.95 -2.34
CA VAL A 58 3.89 -4.27 -2.79
C VAL A 58 5.40 -4.38 -2.62
N GLU A 59 5.85 -5.18 -1.65
CA GLU A 59 7.26 -5.44 -1.39
C GLU A 59 7.83 -6.50 -2.35
N MET A 60 9.10 -6.31 -2.71
CA MET A 60 9.86 -7.19 -3.58
C MET A 60 10.89 -8.00 -2.78
N ASN A 61 11.08 -9.26 -3.16
CA ASN A 61 12.11 -10.11 -2.57
C ASN A 61 13.50 -9.88 -3.19
N GLU A 62 14.48 -10.70 -2.80
CA GLU A 62 15.87 -10.59 -3.27
C GLU A 62 16.03 -10.78 -4.79
N SER A 63 15.09 -11.48 -5.46
CA SER A 63 15.09 -11.72 -6.91
C SER A 63 14.32 -10.66 -7.69
N ASN A 64 14.01 -9.50 -7.10
CA ASN A 64 13.14 -8.47 -7.69
C ASN A 64 11.70 -8.98 -7.99
N ARG A 65 11.21 -10.00 -7.28
CA ARG A 65 9.84 -10.49 -7.44
C ARG A 65 8.92 -9.81 -6.42
N PRO A 66 7.84 -9.13 -6.84
CA PRO A 66 6.81 -8.64 -5.93
C PRO A 66 6.02 -9.83 -5.35
N PHE A 67 5.94 -9.90 -4.02
CA PHE A 67 5.42 -11.10 -3.34
C PHE A 67 4.55 -10.83 -2.11
N LYS A 68 4.56 -9.60 -1.59
CA LYS A 68 3.93 -9.27 -0.31
C LYS A 68 3.25 -7.92 -0.37
N VAL A 69 2.02 -7.86 0.13
CA VAL A 69 1.30 -6.59 0.33
C VAL A 69 1.38 -6.21 1.80
N VAL A 70 1.81 -4.99 2.07
CA VAL A 70 1.90 -4.41 3.42
C VAL A 70 0.98 -3.21 3.51
N ARG A 71 0.14 -3.17 4.55
CA ARG A 71 -0.66 -1.99 4.91
C ARG A 71 0.08 -1.19 5.96
N THR A 72 0.26 0.11 5.73
CA THR A 72 0.84 1.05 6.70
C THR A 72 -0.12 2.17 7.02
N SER A 73 -0.34 2.42 8.31
CA SER A 73 -1.06 3.60 8.80
C SER A 73 -0.16 4.83 8.70
N LEU A 74 -0.58 5.87 7.97
CA LEU A 74 0.20 7.12 7.92
C LEU A 74 0.16 7.89 9.24
N ASN A 75 -0.89 7.73 10.05
CA ASN A 75 -0.98 8.39 11.35
C ASN A 75 -0.06 7.76 12.42
N THR A 76 0.05 6.44 12.45
CA THR A 76 0.80 5.72 13.52
C THR A 76 2.14 5.15 13.06
N GLY A 77 2.39 5.08 11.76
CA GLY A 77 3.54 4.38 11.19
C GLY A 77 3.48 2.85 11.31
N LYS A 78 2.43 2.28 11.92
CA LYS A 78 2.27 0.84 12.09
C LYS A 78 2.05 0.18 10.73
N SER A 79 2.91 -0.80 10.42
CA SER A 79 2.85 -1.63 9.21
C SER A 79 2.47 -3.05 9.55
N ILE A 80 1.57 -3.65 8.76
CA ILE A 80 1.18 -5.06 8.88
C ILE A 80 1.18 -5.73 7.50
N PRO A 81 1.72 -6.96 7.36
CA PRO A 81 1.52 -7.75 6.15
C PRO A 81 0.05 -8.16 6.05
N VAL A 82 -0.56 -7.97 4.88
CA VAL A 82 -1.96 -8.34 4.62
C VAL A 82 -2.10 -9.46 3.60
N PHE A 83 -1.06 -9.71 2.81
CA PHE A 83 -0.99 -10.81 1.85
C PHE A 83 0.47 -11.18 1.59
N VAL A 84 0.76 -12.47 1.45
CA VAL A 84 2.08 -13.01 1.06
C VAL A 84 1.83 -14.18 0.11
N ASP A 85 2.55 -14.19 -1.01
CA ASP A 85 2.65 -15.34 -1.90
C ASP A 85 4.12 -15.76 -2.05
N ASP A 86 4.46 -16.88 -1.42
CA ASP A 86 5.80 -17.44 -1.41
C ASP A 86 6.10 -18.32 -2.64
N ASP A 87 5.12 -18.60 -3.50
CA ASP A 87 5.35 -19.32 -4.74
C ASP A 87 6.21 -18.45 -5.69
N PRO A 88 7.42 -18.92 -6.09
CA PRO A 88 8.34 -18.12 -6.88
C PRO A 88 7.85 -17.85 -8.31
N THR A 89 6.81 -18.54 -8.79
CA THR A 89 6.23 -18.36 -10.12
C THR A 89 5.20 -17.24 -10.17
N HIS A 90 4.69 -16.81 -9.01
CA HIS A 90 3.64 -15.80 -8.91
C HIS A 90 4.19 -14.38 -8.75
N TYR A 91 3.54 -13.42 -9.39
CA TYR A 91 3.80 -12.00 -9.21
C TYR A 91 2.58 -11.36 -8.55
N VAL A 92 2.82 -10.61 -7.47
CA VAL A 92 1.77 -9.91 -6.73
C VAL A 92 1.65 -8.47 -7.22
N ASP A 93 0.42 -8.02 -7.46
CA ASP A 93 0.09 -6.61 -7.66
C ASP A 93 -1.17 -6.22 -6.88
N LEU A 94 -1.44 -4.92 -6.83
CA LEU A 94 -2.65 -4.41 -6.18
C LEU A 94 -3.37 -3.40 -7.06
N THR A 95 -4.69 -3.28 -6.92
CA THR A 95 -5.49 -2.28 -7.62
C THR A 95 -6.65 -1.83 -6.74
N VAL A 96 -6.95 -0.54 -6.77
CA VAL A 96 -8.14 0.02 -6.13
C VAL A 96 -9.23 0.20 -7.18
N SER A 97 -10.44 -0.28 -6.87
CA SER A 97 -11.65 -0.04 -7.68
C SER A 97 -11.86 1.45 -8.00
N LYS A 98 -12.47 1.75 -9.14
CA LYS A 98 -12.73 3.14 -9.57
C LYS A 98 -13.60 3.93 -8.59
N ASP A 99 -14.54 3.26 -7.90
CA ASP A 99 -15.38 3.88 -6.88
C ASP A 99 -14.74 3.86 -5.48
N LYS A 100 -13.47 3.41 -5.39
CA LYS A 100 -12.62 3.37 -4.20
C LYS A 100 -13.16 2.49 -3.06
N LYS A 101 -14.13 1.60 -3.32
CA LYS A 101 -14.74 0.76 -2.27
C LYS A 101 -14.00 -0.54 -2.02
N PHE A 102 -13.31 -1.04 -3.03
CA PHE A 102 -12.62 -2.32 -3.02
C PHE A 102 -11.14 -2.17 -3.36
N LEU A 103 -10.32 -2.95 -2.65
CA LEU A 103 -8.94 -3.25 -2.98
C LEU A 103 -8.90 -4.68 -3.51
N PHE A 104 -8.24 -4.84 -4.64
CA PHE A 104 -7.94 -6.11 -5.26
C PHE A 104 -6.46 -6.40 -5.09
N ILE A 105 -6.13 -7.62 -4.67
CA ILE A 105 -4.77 -8.15 -4.65
C ILE A 105 -4.76 -9.30 -5.65
N ASN A 106 -3.96 -9.15 -6.70
CA ASN A 106 -3.77 -10.19 -7.71
C ASN A 106 -2.49 -10.95 -7.38
N SER A 107 -2.56 -12.27 -7.37
CA SER A 107 -1.39 -13.14 -7.44
C SER A 107 -1.52 -13.98 -8.70
N GLY A 108 -0.57 -13.85 -9.62
CA GLY A 108 -0.71 -14.50 -10.92
C GLY A 108 0.60 -14.97 -11.52
N THR A 109 0.48 -16.02 -12.33
CA THR A 109 1.52 -16.49 -13.23
C THR A 109 1.22 -16.00 -14.65
N LYS A 110 1.89 -16.58 -15.64
CA LYS A 110 1.54 -16.35 -17.05
C LYS A 110 0.32 -17.17 -17.51
N GLU A 111 -0.09 -18.16 -16.73
CA GLU A 111 -1.09 -19.17 -17.12
C GLU A 111 -2.36 -19.12 -16.26
N ASP A 112 -2.25 -18.68 -15.01
CA ASP A 112 -3.34 -18.58 -14.04
C ASP A 112 -3.20 -17.37 -13.12
N CYS A 113 -4.28 -17.07 -12.39
CA CYS A 113 -4.27 -16.08 -11.32
C CYS A 113 -5.34 -16.34 -10.25
N GLU A 114 -5.08 -15.81 -9.06
CA GLU A 114 -6.02 -15.71 -7.96
C GLU A 114 -6.17 -14.23 -7.55
N VAL A 115 -7.41 -13.77 -7.44
CA VAL A 115 -7.72 -12.38 -7.08
C VAL A 115 -8.48 -12.33 -5.77
N TRP A 116 -7.85 -11.72 -4.78
CA TRP A 116 -8.45 -11.43 -3.48
C TRP A 116 -9.10 -10.06 -3.52
N CYS A 117 -10.31 -9.94 -2.96
CA CYS A 117 -11.04 -8.68 -2.89
C CYS A 117 -11.42 -8.38 -1.45
N THR A 118 -11.09 -7.18 -0.98
CA THR A 118 -11.55 -6.67 0.31
C THR A 118 -12.19 -5.31 0.16
N ARG A 119 -13.17 -5.04 1.02
CA ARG A 119 -13.84 -3.73 1.09
C ARG A 119 -13.14 -2.88 2.14
N ALA A 120 -13.12 -1.56 1.94
CA ALA A 120 -12.74 -0.64 3.00
C ALA A 120 -13.71 -0.82 4.19
N PHE A 121 -13.18 -1.20 5.36
CA PHE A 121 -13.99 -1.33 6.57
C PHE A 121 -14.37 0.07 7.10
N PRO A 122 -15.61 0.28 7.55
CA PRO A 122 -15.99 1.48 8.30
C PRO A 122 -15.22 1.62 9.63
N GLU A 123 -14.71 0.50 10.16
CA GLU A 123 -14.22 0.34 11.54
C GLU A 123 -12.69 0.46 11.70
N ASP A 124 -11.95 1.01 10.74
CA ASP A 124 -10.64 1.64 11.05
C ASP A 124 -10.83 2.97 11.85
N THR A 125 -11.93 3.05 12.60
CA THR A 125 -12.33 4.11 13.52
C THR A 125 -12.57 3.46 14.89
N VAL A 126 -11.75 3.85 15.87
CA VAL A 126 -11.82 3.48 17.30
C VAL A 126 -11.08 2.19 17.71
N GLU A 127 -9.82 2.37 18.14
CA GLU A 127 -9.39 1.91 19.47
C GLU A 127 -8.75 3.13 20.15
N GLU A 128 -9.56 3.94 20.83
CA GLU A 128 -9.03 4.71 21.96
C GLU A 128 -8.76 3.69 23.05
N GLN A 129 -7.49 3.50 23.41
CA GLN A 129 -7.14 2.79 24.63
C GLN A 129 -7.75 3.58 25.80
N GLU A 130 -8.77 3.00 26.44
CA GLU A 130 -9.14 3.39 27.79
C GLU A 130 -7.92 3.17 28.68
N ASN A 131 -7.37 4.26 29.21
CA ASN A 131 -6.37 4.21 30.26
C ASN A 131 -7.09 3.83 31.56
N ASP A 132 -6.78 2.64 32.09
CA ASP A 132 -6.93 2.32 33.51
C ASP A 132 -5.80 2.96 34.34
#